data_AF-A0AAP4A625-F1
#
_entry.id   AF-A0AAP4A625-F1
#
_cell.length_a   1.000
_cell.length_b   1.000
_cell.length_c   1.000
_cell.angle_alpha   90.00
_cell.angle_beta   90.00
_cell.angle_gamma   90.00
#
_symmetry.space_group_name_H-M   'P 1'
#
loop_
_entity.id
_entity.type
_entity.pdbx_description
1 polymer ?
#
loop_
_entity_poly.entity_id
_entity_poly.type
_entity_poly.pdbx_seq_one_letter_code
_entity_poly.pdbx_strand_id
1 'polypeptide(L)' 'MENENIKLILVALGSFMLVLLQTEMFQRAIEIFSFIGLTLIGDIILLLSSIVSFVGFVIFAFTSFKLIRNNIK' A
#
# COMPACT_ATOMS: atom_id res chain seq x y z
N MET A 1 6.59 8.52 23.84
CA MET A 1 6.81 8.62 22.38
C MET A 1 6.42 10.03 21.95
N GLU A 2 7.33 10.78 21.32
CA GLU A 2 6.97 12.09 20.74
C GLU A 2 5.79 11.95 19.77
N ASN A 3 4.91 12.95 19.75
CA ASN A 3 3.75 13.03 18.86
C ASN A 3 4.13 12.81 17.38
N GLU A 4 5.33 13.24 16.99
CA GLU A 4 5.87 13.01 15.64
C GLU A 4 6.09 11.52 15.32
N ASN A 5 6.64 10.72 16.24
CA ASN A 5 6.87 9.30 15.99
C ASN A 5 5.55 8.53 15.84
N ILE A 6 4.51 8.88 16.58
CA ILE A 6 3.17 8.28 16.42
C ILE A 6 2.60 8.60 15.04
N LYS A 7 2.71 9.86 14.58
CA LYS A 7 2.29 10.25 13.23
C LYS A 7 3.03 9.48 12.14
N LEU A 8 4.35 9.33 12.28
CA LEU A 8 5.14 8.56 11.32
C LEU A 8 4.75 7.07 11.33
N ILE A 9 4.46 6.48 12.49
CA ILE A 9 3.98 5.09 12.56
C ILE A 9 2.64 4.94 11.83
N LEU A 10 1.70 5.87 12.01
CA LEU A 10 0.41 5.84 11.31
C LEU A 10 0.58 5.96 9.79
N VAL A 11 1.48 6.84 9.33
CA VAL A 11 1.81 6.99 7.91
C VAL A 11 2.47 5.72 7.36
N ALA A 12 3.38 5.11 8.12
CA ALA A 12 4.01 3.84 7.75
C ALA A 12 2.96 2.72 7.65
N LEU A 13 2.05 2.59 8.62
CA LEU A 13 0.99 1.59 8.59
C LEU A 13 0.03 1.79 7.41
N GLY A 14 -0.42 3.02 7.18
CA GLY A 14 -1.32 3.33 6.07
C GLY A 14 -0.67 3.07 4.71
N SER A 15 0.59 3.48 4.54
CA SER A 15 1.33 3.21 3.30
C SER A 15 1.65 1.72 3.11
N PHE A 16 1.91 0.98 4.18
CA PHE A 16 2.06 -0.47 4.15
C PHE A 16 0.77 -1.17 3.70
N MET A 17 -0.41 -0.70 4.14
CA MET A 17 -1.70 -1.25 3.65
C MET A 17 -1.87 -1.08 2.15
N LEU A 18 -1.37 0.02 1.56
CA LEU A 18 -1.40 0.19 0.10
C LEU A 18 -0.48 -0.80 -0.61
N VAL A 19 0.65 -1.17 0.01
CA VAL A 19 1.54 -2.22 -0.54
C VAL A 19 0.80 -3.56 -0.62
N LEU A 20 -0.05 -3.87 0.38
CA LEU A 20 -0.81 -5.12 0.42
C LEU A 20 -1.83 -5.30 -0.72
N LEU A 21 -2.13 -4.24 -1.48
CA LEU A 21 -2.93 -4.33 -2.71
C LEU A 21 -2.27 -5.19 -3.80
N GLN A 22 -1.00 -5.54 -3.68
CA GLN A 22 -0.31 -6.45 -4.62
C GLN A 22 -0.20 -7.89 -4.12
N THR A 23 -0.87 -8.22 -3.00
CA THR A 23 -0.91 -9.61 -2.52
C THR A 23 -1.75 -10.49 -3.45
N GLU A 24 -1.37 -11.77 -3.54
CA GLU A 24 -2.12 -12.76 -4.32
C GLU A 24 -3.60 -12.82 -3.93
N MET A 25 -3.92 -12.68 -2.64
CA MET A 25 -5.30 -12.69 -2.17
C MET A 25 -6.12 -11.53 -2.74
N PHE A 26 -5.55 -10.32 -2.78
CA PHE A 26 -6.25 -9.17 -3.34
C PHE A 26 -6.42 -9.29 -4.86
N GLN A 27 -5.39 -9.76 -5.57
CA GLN A 27 -5.47 -9.95 -7.02
C GLN A 27 -6.53 -11.00 -7.39
N ARG A 28 -6.59 -12.13 -6.68
CA ARG A 28 -7.65 -13.15 -6.86
C ARG A 28 -9.05 -12.60 -6.58
N ALA A 29 -9.20 -11.68 -5.62
CA ALA A 29 -10.49 -11.03 -5.38
C ALA A 29 -10.93 -10.16 -6.58
N ILE A 30 -9.98 -9.58 -7.32
CA ILE A 30 -10.29 -8.81 -8.54
C ILE A 30 -10.59 -9.73 -9.73
N GLU A 31 -10.10 -10.96 -9.75
CA GLU A 31 -10.44 -11.93 -10.82
C GLU A 31 -11.95 -12.24 -10.90
N ILE A 32 -12.72 -11.99 -9.82
CA ILE A 32 -14.20 -12.04 -9.85
C ILE A 32 -14.79 -11.15 -10.96
N PHE A 33 -14.18 -9.99 -11.25
CA PHE A 33 -14.65 -9.11 -12.32
C PHE A 33 -14.54 -9.76 -13.70
N SER A 34 -13.53 -10.62 -13.91
CA SER A 34 -13.42 -11.41 -15.14
C SER A 34 -14.55 -12.46 -15.24
N PHE A 35 -14.90 -13.10 -14.11
CA PHE A 35 -15.95 -14.13 -14.06
C PHE A 35 -17.35 -13.58 -14.42
N ILE A 36 -17.65 -12.32 -14.08
CA ILE A 36 -18.94 -11.67 -14.38
C ILE A 36 -18.95 -10.92 -15.74
N GLY A 37 -17.94 -11.13 -16.59
CA GLY A 37 -17.85 -10.51 -17.91
C GLY A 37 -17.41 -9.04 -17.90
N LEU A 38 -16.84 -8.56 -16.79
CA LEU A 38 -16.35 -7.19 -16.59
C LEU A 38 -14.81 -7.13 -16.56
N THR A 39 -14.15 -7.95 -17.40
CA THR A 39 -12.68 -8.08 -17.43
C THR A 39 -11.97 -6.72 -17.54
N LEU A 40 -12.46 -5.81 -18.39
CA LEU A 40 -11.88 -4.48 -18.59
C LEU A 40 -11.89 -3.64 -17.30
N ILE A 41 -12.91 -3.76 -16.46
CA ILE A 41 -12.97 -3.09 -15.15
C ILE A 41 -11.95 -3.71 -14.20
N GLY A 42 -11.83 -5.03 -14.18
CA GLY A 42 -10.83 -5.74 -13.38
C GLY A 42 -9.40 -5.29 -13.73
N ASP A 43 -9.07 -5.21 -15.01
CA ASP A 43 -7.77 -4.77 -15.50
C ASP A 43 -7.44 -3.32 -15.07
N ILE A 44 -8.44 -2.42 -15.15
CA ILE A 44 -8.28 -1.04 -14.68
C ILE A 44 -8.03 -1.00 -13.17
N ILE A 45 -8.76 -1.80 -12.37
CA ILE A 45 -8.56 -1.86 -10.92
C ILE A 45 -7.16 -2.41 -10.60
N LEU A 46 -6.68 -3.42 -11.32
CA LEU A 46 -5.32 -3.94 -11.15
C LEU A 46 -4.24 -2.90 -11.48
N LEU A 47 -4.43 -2.13 -12.56
CA LEU A 47 -3.51 -1.06 -12.93
C LEU A 47 -3.47 0.03 -11.85
N LEU A 48 -4.65 0.49 -11.41
CA LEU A 48 -4.75 1.52 -10.37
C LEU A 48 -4.18 1.02 -9.04
N SER A 49 -4.45 -0.22 -8.65
CA SER A 49 -3.90 -0.81 -7.43
C SER A 49 -2.38 -0.93 -7.48
N SER A 50 -1.80 -1.20 -8.66
CA SER A 50 -0.35 -1.24 -8.87
C SER A 50 0.29 0.14 -8.68
N ILE A 51 -0.29 1.18 -9.28
CA ILE A 51 0.17 2.57 -9.13
C ILE A 51 0.10 2.99 -7.65
N VAL A 52 -1.04 2.76 -7.00
CA VAL A 52 -1.24 3.15 -5.60
C VAL A 52 -0.31 2.36 -4.66
N SER A 53 -0.11 1.08 -4.92
CA SER A 53 0.83 0.23 -4.16
C SER A 53 2.27 0.73 -4.30
N PHE A 54 2.70 1.10 -5.50
CA PHE A 54 4.03 1.67 -5.71
C PHE A 54 4.21 2.98 -4.93
N VAL A 55 3.23 3.89 -4.98
CA VAL A 55 3.25 5.12 -4.18
C VAL A 55 3.30 4.79 -2.68
N GLY A 56 2.51 3.81 -2.23
CA GLY A 56 2.55 3.29 -0.87
C GLY A 56 3.94 2.80 -0.46
N PHE A 57 4.59 2.00 -1.30
CA PHE A 57 5.95 1.52 -1.05
C PHE A 57 6.95 2.66 -0.86
N VAL A 58 6.90 3.67 -1.73
CA VAL A 58 7.79 4.84 -1.65
C VAL A 58 7.59 5.57 -0.32
N ILE A 59 6.33 5.88 0.04
CA ILE A 59 6.00 6.56 1.30
C ILE A 59 6.43 5.72 2.50
N PHE A 60 6.20 4.41 2.45
CA PHE A 60 6.56 3.48 3.52
C PHE A 60 8.07 3.45 3.75
N ALA A 61 8.86 3.35 2.68
CA ALA A 61 10.32 3.34 2.75
C ALA A 61 10.84 4.63 3.40
N PHE A 62 10.45 5.80 2.90
CA PHE A 62 10.87 7.09 3.46
C PHE A 62 10.45 7.27 4.92
N THR A 63 9.22 6.91 5.26
CA THR A 63 8.69 7.06 6.62
C THR A 63 9.39 6.12 7.59
N SER A 64 9.68 4.88 7.16
CA SER A 64 10.42 3.89 7.96
C SER A 64 11.86 4.35 8.22
N PHE A 65 12.56 4.86 7.20
CA PHE A 65 13.89 5.44 7.40
C PHE A 65 13.88 6.60 8.38
N LYS A 66 12.87 7.49 8.28
CA LYS A 66 12.71 8.61 9.20
C LYS A 66 12.46 8.14 10.64
N LEU A 67 11.61 7.13 10.83
CA LEU A 67 11.35 6.50 12.14
C LEU A 67 12.61 5.90 12.75
N ILE A 68 13.35 5.10 11.97
CA ILE A 68 14.59 4.46 12.42
C ILE A 68 15.58 5.55 12.87
N ARG A 69 15.78 6.58 12.04
CA ARG A 69 16.68 7.70 12.39
C ARG A 69 16.24 8.44 13.65
N ASN A 70 14.94 8.63 13.86
CA ASN A 70 14.42 9.30 15.05
C ASN A 70 14.60 8.48 16.34
N ASN A 71 14.69 7.14 16.25
CA ASN A 71 14.77 6.25 17.42
C ASN A 71 16.18 5.67 17.68
N ILE A 72 17.14 5.86 16.77
CA ILE A 72 18.57 5.49 16.99
C ILE A 72 19.38 6.62 17.66
N LYS A 73 18.75 7.77 17.96
CA LYS A 73 19.38 8.78 18.82
C LYS A 73 19.65 8.25 20.23
#